data_AF-A0A3N5IBR4-F1
#
_entry.id   AF-A0A3N5IBR4-F1
#
_cell.length_a   1.000
_cell.length_b   1.000
_cell.length_c   1.000
_cell.angle_alpha   90.00
_cell.angle_beta   90.00
_cell.angle_gamma   90.00
#
_symmetry.space_group_name_H-M   'P 1'
#
loop_
_entity.id
_entity.type
_entity.pdbx_description
1 polymer ?
#
loop_
_entity_poly.entity_id
_entity_poly.type
_entity_poly.pdbx_seq_one_letter_code
_entity_poly.pdbx_strand_id
1 'polypeptide(L)' 'MKYWDEKFETMSVEAMQDFQFTQLKKTVNWVYEKIPFYKNKLEDLGV' A
#
# COMPACT_ATOMS: atom_id res chain seq x y z
N MET A 1 4.48 -12.00 26.65
CA MET A 1 4.51 -10.89 25.68
C MET A 1 3.14 -10.86 25.02
N LYS A 2 2.37 -9.77 25.15
CA LYS A 2 0.95 -9.73 24.73
C LYS A 2 0.78 -9.36 23.26
N TYR A 3 1.64 -8.47 22.75
CA TYR A 3 1.68 -8.01 21.37
C TYR A 3 3.14 -8.02 20.88
N TRP A 4 3.36 -8.27 19.59
CA TRP A 4 4.68 -8.24 18.96
C TRP A 4 5.02 -6.84 18.44
N ASP A 5 4.05 -6.18 17.81
CA ASP A 5 4.07 -4.77 17.43
C ASP A 5 2.78 -4.11 17.92
N GLU A 6 2.81 -3.67 19.18
CA GLU A 6 1.65 -3.07 19.85
C GLU A 6 1.03 -1.92 19.04
N LYS A 7 1.84 -1.11 18.37
CA LYS A 7 1.34 0.03 17.58
C LYS A 7 0.43 -0.44 16.44
N PHE A 8 0.84 -1.43 15.66
CA PHE A 8 0.05 -1.91 14.52
C PHE A 8 -1.03 -2.92 14.94
N GLU A 9 -0.80 -3.66 16.01
CA GLU A 9 -1.76 -4.64 16.53
C GLU A 9 -2.91 -3.98 17.31
N THR A 10 -2.74 -2.75 17.80
CA THR A 10 -3.79 -2.05 18.57
C THR A 10 -4.24 -0.70 17.97
N MET A 11 -3.77 -0.30 16.79
CA MET A 11 -4.25 0.92 16.15
C MET A 11 -5.74 0.85 15.79
N SER A 12 -6.39 2.03 15.70
CA SER A 12 -7.76 2.09 15.21
C SER A 12 -7.84 1.66 13.75
N VAL A 13 -9.01 1.18 13.34
CA VAL A 13 -9.27 0.79 11.95
C VAL A 13 -9.04 1.95 10.99
N GLU A 14 -9.46 3.16 11.35
CA GLU A 14 -9.26 4.37 10.55
C GLU A 14 -7.77 4.67 10.33
N ALA A 15 -6.97 4.66 11.41
CA ALA A 15 -5.52 4.88 11.30
C ALA A 15 -4.83 3.79 10.47
N MET A 16 -5.30 2.54 10.57
CA MET A 16 -4.79 1.43 9.77
C MET A 16 -5.10 1.63 8.28
N GLN A 17 -6.32 2.03 7.96
CA GLN A 17 -6.76 2.29 6.58
C GLN A 17 -5.98 3.45 5.95
N ASP A 18 -5.77 4.54 6.69
CA ASP A 18 -4.97 5.69 6.22
C ASP A 18 -3.52 5.29 5.93
N PHE A 19 -2.93 4.51 6.84
CA PHE A 19 -1.58 3.98 6.65
C PHE A 19 -1.51 3.07 5.42
N GLN A 20 -2.41 2.10 5.31
CA GLN A 20 -2.46 1.16 4.18
C GLN A 20 -2.67 1.89 2.85
N PHE A 21 -3.58 2.88 2.79
CA PHE A 21 -3.81 3.66 1.59
C PHE A 21 -2.59 4.48 1.18
N THR A 22 -1.90 5.09 2.14
CA THR A 22 -0.66 5.82 1.89
C THR A 22 0.43 4.91 1.34
N GLN A 23 0.58 3.72 1.91
CA GLN A 23 1.57 2.75 1.45
C GLN A 23 1.21 2.16 0.09
N LEU A 24 -0.07 1.86 -0.16
CA LEU A 24 -0.55 1.37 -1.45
C LEU A 24 -0.20 2.36 -2.57
N LYS A 25 -0.50 3.65 -2.41
CA LYS A 25 -0.15 4.68 -3.40
C LYS A 25 1.35 4.71 -3.69
N LYS A 26 2.19 4.64 -2.65
CA LYS A 26 3.65 4.63 -2.83
C LYS A 26 4.11 3.39 -3.60
N THR A 27 3.59 2.22 -3.24
CA THR A 27 3.94 0.96 -3.91
C THR A 27 3.49 0.97 -5.37
N VAL A 28 2.25 1.39 -5.65
CA VAL A 28 1.71 1.48 -7.01
C VAL A 28 2.53 2.44 -7.86
N ASN A 29 2.83 3.65 -7.36
CA ASN A 29 3.67 4.61 -8.08
C ASN A 29 5.06 4.03 -8.36
N TRP A 30 5.67 3.38 -7.38
CA TRP A 30 6.99 2.79 -7.55
C TRP A 30 7.00 1.68 -8.62
N VAL A 31 6.03 0.75 -8.58
CA VAL A 31 5.97 -0.32 -9.60
C VAL A 31 5.62 0.23 -10.98
N TYR A 32 4.75 1.24 -11.05
CA TYR A 32 4.39 1.90 -12.30
C TYR A 32 5.61 2.57 -12.96
N GLU A 33 6.42 3.28 -12.16
CA GLU A 33 7.59 3.99 -12.68
C GLU A 33 8.75 3.05 -13.03
N LYS A 34 8.93 1.96 -12.28
CA LYS A 34 10.16 1.14 -12.35
C LYS A 34 10.00 -0.17 -13.10
N ILE A 35 8.79 -0.72 -13.17
CA ILE A 35 8.56 -2.08 -13.66
C ILE A 35 7.66 -2.05 -14.90
N PRO A 36 8.20 -2.29 -16.12
CA PRO A 36 7.43 -2.22 -17.36
C PRO A 36 6.15 -3.06 -17.38
N PHE A 37 6.18 -4.24 -16.74
CA PHE A 37 5.00 -5.10 -16.63
C PHE A 37 3.81 -4.39 -15.96
N TYR A 38 4.04 -3.76 -14.80
CA TYR A 38 2.97 -3.10 -14.05
C TYR A 38 2.52 -1.80 -14.72
N LYS A 39 3.45 -1.07 -15.34
CA LYS A 39 3.10 0.10 -16.15
C LYS A 39 2.09 -0.27 -17.24
N ASN A 40 2.45 -1.20 -18.12
CA ASN A 40 1.60 -1.59 -19.23
C ASN A 40 0.27 -2.16 -18.73
N LYS A 41 0.30 -2.99 -17.68
CA LYS A 41 -0.93 -3.59 -17.15
C LYS A 41 -1.90 -2.56 -16.58
N LEU A 42 -1.39 -1.51 -15.91
CA LEU A 42 -2.21 -0.42 -15.36
C LEU A 42 -2.77 0.46 -16.48
N GLU A 43 -1.94 0.81 -17.48
CA GLU A 43 -2.38 1.55 -18.68
C GLU A 43 -3.48 0.79 -19.46
N ASP A 44 -3.31 -0.52 -19.66
CA ASP A 44 -4.31 -1.38 -20.36
C ASP A 44 -5.66 -1.43 -19.64
N LEU A 45 -5.66 -1.31 -18.31
CA LEU A 45 -6.86 -1.31 -17.47
C LEU A 45 -7.46 0.09 -17.30
N GLY A 46 -6.78 1.15 -17.74
CA GLY A 46 -7.21 2.55 -17.56
C GLY A 46 -7.15 3.03 -16.11
N VAL A 47 -6.23 2.47 -15.31
CA VAL A 47 -6.01 2.81 -13.89
C VAL A 47 -4.94 3.86 -13.73
#